data_AF-A0A0M3HW62-F1
#
_entry.id   AF-A0A0M3HW62-F1
#
_cell.length_a   1.000
_cell.length_b   1.000
_cell.length_c   1.000
_cell.angle_alpha   90.00
_cell.angle_beta   90.00
_cell.angle_gamma   90.00
#
_symmetry.space_group_name_H-M   'P 1'
#
loop_
_entity.id
_entity.type
_entity.pdbx_description
1 polymer ?
#
loop_
_entity_poly.entity_id
_entity_poly.type
_entity_poly.pdbx_seq_one_letter_code
_entity_poly.pdbx_strand_id
1 'polypeptide(L)'
;MSEFVEESLERLLPVYELLHTVQLLTTEEVNEFIKRCRNYEYRLQKSVKDPNDFMLYADYLRGALRLIRIRRRRLKYFFKHNEIDGAIKGKIADIYRRCSERFQVCSELFHLLDGSLSRDFLGYCTSIH
;
A
#
# COMPACT_ATOMS: atom_id res chain seq x y z
N MET A 1 11.16 -3.90 -19.29
CA MET A 1 10.97 -2.71 -18.42
C MET A 1 9.50 -2.43 -18.10
N SER A 2 8.50 -2.96 -18.84
CA SER A 2 7.06 -2.80 -18.53
C SER A 2 6.51 -3.89 -17.57
N GLU A 3 7.04 -5.11 -17.66
CA GLU A 3 6.47 -6.31 -17.01
C GLU A 3 6.31 -6.22 -15.48
N PHE A 4 7.28 -5.61 -14.77
CA PHE A 4 7.21 -5.49 -13.31
C PHE A 4 6.25 -4.37 -12.80
N VAL A 5 5.98 -3.35 -13.63
CA VAL A 5 4.97 -2.31 -13.29
C VAL A 5 3.60 -2.93 -13.41
N GLU A 6 3.39 -3.67 -14.50
CA GLU A 6 2.13 -4.34 -14.81
C GLU A 6 1.79 -5.31 -13.68
N GLU A 7 2.71 -6.20 -13.27
CA GLU A 7 2.43 -7.16 -12.18
C GLU A 7 2.11 -6.49 -10.83
N SER A 8 2.78 -5.37 -10.54
CA SER A 8 2.55 -4.61 -9.30
C SER A 8 1.24 -3.82 -9.32
N LEU A 9 0.77 -3.42 -10.50
CA LEU A 9 -0.54 -2.79 -10.74
C LEU A 9 -1.66 -3.83 -10.81
N GLU A 10 -1.40 -5.01 -11.37
CA GLU A 10 -2.32 -6.14 -11.45
C GLU A 10 -2.73 -6.62 -10.05
N ARG A 11 -1.80 -6.66 -9.08
CA ARG A 11 -2.13 -6.95 -7.67
C ARG A 11 -3.07 -5.92 -7.03
N LEU A 12 -3.05 -4.67 -7.50
CA LEU A 12 -3.93 -3.59 -7.01
C LEU A 12 -5.23 -3.45 -7.82
N LEU A 13 -5.31 -4.06 -9.00
CA LEU A 13 -6.48 -4.08 -9.87
C LEU A 13 -7.77 -4.51 -9.15
N PRO A 14 -7.81 -5.65 -8.42
CA PRO A 14 -9.01 -6.05 -7.70
C PRO A 14 -9.40 -5.03 -6.63
N VAL A 15 -8.43 -4.31 -6.03
CA VAL A 15 -8.72 -3.24 -5.06
C VAL A 15 -9.39 -2.06 -5.74
N TYR A 16 -8.94 -1.68 -6.92
CA TYR A 16 -9.52 -0.56 -7.68
C TYR A 16 -10.97 -0.86 -8.09
N GLU A 17 -11.25 -2.07 -8.57
CA GLU A 17 -12.61 -2.49 -8.90
C GLU A 17 -13.53 -2.51 -7.67
N LEU A 18 -13.01 -3.01 -6.55
CA LEU A 18 -13.73 -2.99 -5.28
C LEU A 18 -13.97 -1.56 -4.78
N LEU A 19 -13.01 -0.65 -4.92
CA LEU A 19 -13.18 0.77 -4.56
C LEU A 19 -14.19 1.48 -5.46
N HIS A 20 -14.35 1.06 -6.71
CA HIS A 20 -15.36 1.60 -7.61
C HIS A 20 -16.77 1.06 -7.29
N THR A 21 -16.84 -0.21 -6.86
CA THR A 21 -18.09 -0.87 -6.45
C THR A 21 -18.58 -0.36 -5.09
N VAL A 22 -17.63 -0.20 -4.18
CA VAL A 22 -17.86 0.25 -2.82
C VAL A 22 -17.84 1.78 -2.86
N GLN A 23 -19.01 2.43 -2.89
CA GLN A 23 -19.20 3.89 -2.94
C GLN A 23 -18.66 4.68 -1.70
N LEU A 24 -17.56 4.22 -1.10
CA LEU A 24 -16.81 4.90 -0.03
C LEU A 24 -16.00 6.09 -0.56
N LEU A 25 -15.63 6.07 -1.84
CA LEU A 25 -14.89 7.14 -2.53
C LEU A 25 -15.66 7.53 -3.79
N THR A 26 -15.55 8.80 -4.19
CA THR A 26 -16.08 9.24 -5.49
C THR A 26 -15.22 8.65 -6.61
N THR A 27 -15.80 8.51 -7.80
CA THR A 27 -15.08 8.02 -8.98
C THR A 27 -13.84 8.86 -9.30
N GLU A 28 -13.90 10.17 -9.05
CA GLU A 28 -12.78 11.10 -9.18
C GLU A 28 -11.66 10.80 -8.17
N GLU A 29 -11.99 10.57 -6.90
CA GLU A 29 -11.01 10.22 -5.87
C GLU A 29 -10.37 8.85 -6.13
N VAL A 30 -11.15 7.87 -6.61
CA VAL A 30 -10.61 6.55 -6.99
C VAL A 30 -9.64 6.69 -8.18
N ASN A 31 -10.01 7.45 -9.21
CA ASN A 31 -9.13 7.70 -10.35
C ASN A 31 -7.84 8.42 -9.95
N GLU A 32 -7.93 9.40 -9.05
CA GLU A 32 -6.75 10.10 -8.54
C GLU A 32 -5.86 9.19 -7.69
N PHE A 33 -6.47 8.29 -6.90
CA PHE A 33 -5.74 7.26 -6.15
C PHE A 33 -4.96 6.32 -7.08
N ILE A 34 -5.59 5.83 -8.14
CA ILE A 34 -4.95 4.98 -9.15
C ILE A 34 -3.79 5.71 -9.83
N LYS A 35 -4.00 6.97 -10.24
CA LYS A 35 -2.96 7.80 -10.86
C LYS A 35 -1.76 8.00 -9.94
N ARG A 36 -2.01 8.31 -8.66
CA ARG A 36 -0.97 8.48 -7.64
C ARG A 36 -0.18 7.20 -7.43
N CYS A 37 -0.85 6.06 -7.25
CA CYS A 37 -0.20 4.75 -7.14
C CYS A 37 0.68 4.43 -8.35
N ARG A 38 0.19 4.65 -9.57
CA ARG A 38 0.99 4.48 -10.81
C ARG A 38 2.22 5.38 -10.83
N ASN A 39 2.10 6.63 -10.40
CA ASN A 39 3.23 7.56 -10.36
C ASN A 39 4.31 7.10 -9.37
N TYR A 40 3.92 6.63 -8.18
CA TYR A 40 4.86 6.07 -7.21
C TYR A 40 5.55 4.80 -7.73
N GLU A 41 4.81 3.87 -8.34
CA GLU A 41 5.39 2.67 -8.97
C GLU A 41 6.41 3.03 -10.05
N TYR A 42 6.10 4.02 -10.88
CA TYR A 42 7.03 4.51 -11.90
C TYR A 42 8.29 5.14 -11.29
N ARG A 43 8.16 5.89 -10.19
CA ARG A 43 9.30 6.46 -9.46
C ARG A 43 10.20 5.38 -8.86
N LEU A 44 9.62 4.31 -8.31
CA LEU A 44 10.34 3.19 -7.71
C LEU A 44 11.10 2.33 -8.74
N GLN A 45 10.73 2.44 -10.02
CA GLN A 45 11.42 1.78 -11.12
C GLN A 45 12.53 2.60 -11.77
N LYS A 46 12.70 3.88 -11.43
CA LYS A 46 13.82 4.68 -11.94
C LYS A 46 15.15 4.04 -11.54
N SER A 47 16.16 4.24 -12.40
CA SER A 47 17.50 3.67 -12.22
C SER A 47 18.17 4.16 -10.93
N VAL A 48 17.91 5.41 -10.55
CA VAL A 48 18.26 5.98 -9.24
C VAL A 48 17.07 5.79 -8.31
N LYS A 49 17.22 4.89 -7.35
CA LYS A 49 16.19 4.59 -6.35
C LYS A 49 16.57 5.27 -5.05
N ASP A 50 15.67 6.07 -4.50
CA ASP A 50 15.85 6.71 -3.21
C ASP A 50 15.00 6.00 -2.14
N PRO A 51 15.53 5.68 -0.95
CA PRO A 51 14.75 5.06 0.11
C PRO A 51 13.55 5.93 0.55
N ASN A 52 13.65 7.26 0.39
CA ASN A 52 12.55 8.18 0.69
C ASN A 52 11.34 7.98 -0.26
N ASP A 53 11.57 7.56 -1.52
CA ASP A 53 10.45 7.26 -2.44
C ASP A 53 9.61 6.07 -1.95
N PHE A 54 10.26 5.06 -1.36
CA PHE A 54 9.57 3.91 -0.74
C PHE A 54 8.75 4.36 0.47
N MET A 55 9.32 5.21 1.32
CA MET A 55 8.64 5.74 2.50
C MET A 55 7.44 6.60 2.12
N LEU A 56 7.60 7.53 1.18
CA LEU A 56 6.52 8.37 0.67
C LEU A 56 5.37 7.55 0.09
N TYR A 57 5.67 6.43 -0.58
CA TYR A 57 4.62 5.58 -1.12
C TYR A 57 3.88 4.80 -0.01
N ALA A 58 4.61 4.26 0.96
CA ALA A 58 4.03 3.57 2.10
C ALA A 58 3.13 4.52 2.94
N ASP A 59 3.59 5.74 3.21
CA ASP A 59 2.80 6.76 3.92
C ASP A 59 1.55 7.17 3.15
N TYR A 60 1.65 7.30 1.82
CA TYR A 60 0.48 7.57 0.98
C TYR A 60 -0.59 6.47 1.11
N LEU A 61 -0.18 5.20 0.99
CA LEU A 61 -1.09 4.06 1.14
C LEU A 61 -1.68 3.97 2.55
N ARG A 62 -0.90 4.29 3.58
CA ARG A 62 -1.37 4.36 4.97
C ARG A 62 -2.42 5.47 5.15
N GLY A 63 -2.20 6.64 4.53
CA GLY A 63 -3.16 7.74 4.50
C GLY A 63 -4.48 7.33 3.85
N ALA A 64 -4.41 6.65 2.70
CA ALA A 64 -5.59 6.12 2.00
C ALA A 64 -6.34 5.09 2.86
N LEU A 65 -5.63 4.15 3.49
CA LEU A 65 -6.22 3.18 4.41
C LEU A 65 -6.94 3.85 5.59
N ARG A 66 -6.34 4.89 6.17
CA ARG A 66 -6.94 5.66 7.25
C ARG A 66 -8.24 6.34 6.80
N LEU A 67 -8.24 6.94 5.61
CA LEU A 67 -9.40 7.61 5.04
C LEU A 67 -10.55 6.60 4.78
N ILE A 68 -10.24 5.45 4.17
CA ILE A 68 -11.19 4.36 3.93
C ILE A 68 -11.81 3.90 5.27
N ARG A 69 -11.00 3.67 6.31
CA ARG A 69 -11.47 3.25 7.63
C ARG A 69 -12.39 4.27 8.30
N ILE A 70 -12.08 5.56 8.18
CA ILE A 70 -12.92 6.64 8.71
C ILE A 70 -14.28 6.64 8.00
N ARG A 71 -14.29 6.58 6.66
CA ARG A 71 -15.53 6.56 5.87
C ARG A 71 -16.37 5.31 6.10
N ARG A 72 -15.75 4.13 6.23
CA ARG A 72 -16.44 2.88 6.60
C ARG A 72 -17.14 2.98 7.95
N ARG A 73 -16.45 3.51 8.97
CA ARG A 73 -17.06 3.71 10.30
C ARG A 73 -18.24 4.66 10.24
N ARG A 74 -18.12 5.75 9.47
CA ARG A 74 -19.20 6.74 9.29
C ARG A 74 -20.42 6.15 8.57
N LEU A 75 -20.21 5.35 7.53
CA LEU A 75 -21.27 4.73 6.73
C LEU A 75 -21.77 3.39 7.29
N LYS A 76 -21.16 2.89 8.39
CA LYS A 76 -21.36 1.55 8.96
C LYS A 76 -21.30 0.42 7.92
N TYR A 77 -20.45 0.60 6.90
CA TYR A 77 -20.32 -0.31 5.77
C TYR A 77 -19.05 -1.17 5.90
N PHE A 78 -19.23 -2.43 6.29
CA PHE A 78 -18.14 -3.38 6.56
C PHE A 78 -17.97 -4.45 5.47
N PHE A 79 -18.74 -4.38 4.38
CA PHE A 79 -18.63 -5.34 3.29
C PHE A 79 -17.25 -5.27 2.62
N LYS A 80 -16.66 -6.45 2.37
CA LYS A 80 -15.32 -6.62 1.76
C LYS A 80 -14.21 -5.78 2.42
N HIS A 81 -14.34 -5.50 3.71
CA HIS A 81 -13.33 -4.72 4.42
C HIS A 81 -11.97 -5.43 4.39
N ASN A 82 -11.96 -6.75 4.55
CA ASN A 82 -10.71 -7.51 4.64
C ASN A 82 -10.00 -7.61 3.28
N GLU A 83 -10.75 -7.67 2.18
CA GLU A 83 -10.17 -7.68 0.83
C GLU A 83 -9.48 -6.33 0.53
N ILE A 84 -10.13 -5.21 0.85
CA ILE A 84 -9.56 -3.88 0.59
C ILE A 84 -8.44 -3.53 1.59
N ASP A 85 -8.68 -3.67 2.90
CA ASP A 85 -7.68 -3.36 3.92
C ASP A 85 -6.49 -4.32 3.80
N GLY A 86 -6.75 -5.62 3.57
CA GLY A 86 -5.73 -6.65 3.44
C GLY A 86 -4.83 -6.41 2.23
N ALA A 87 -5.40 -6.08 1.07
CA ALA A 87 -4.59 -5.80 -0.12
C ALA A 87 -3.73 -4.53 0.04
N ILE A 88 -4.26 -3.46 0.64
CA ILE A 88 -3.48 -2.25 0.92
C ILE A 88 -2.37 -2.53 1.94
N LYS A 89 -2.67 -3.26 3.03
CA LYS A 89 -1.66 -3.68 4.02
C LYS A 89 -0.58 -4.56 3.39
N GLY A 90 -0.97 -5.53 2.56
CA GLY A 90 -0.04 -6.40 1.84
C GLY A 90 0.88 -5.58 0.93
N LYS A 91 0.33 -4.59 0.21
CA LYS A 91 1.13 -3.69 -0.62
C LYS A 91 2.13 -2.87 0.19
N ILE A 92 1.70 -2.31 1.32
CA ILE A 92 2.59 -1.59 2.24
C ILE A 92 3.73 -2.52 2.72
N ALA A 93 3.39 -3.76 3.06
CA ALA A 93 4.38 -4.74 3.49
C ALA A 93 5.39 -5.09 2.39
N ASP A 94 4.93 -5.27 1.15
CA ASP A 94 5.80 -5.47 -0.01
C ASP A 94 6.73 -4.28 -0.27
N ILE A 95 6.26 -3.05 -0.10
CA ILE A 95 7.10 -1.84 -0.25
C ILE A 95 8.20 -1.84 0.80
N TYR A 96 7.89 -2.14 2.06
CA TYR A 96 8.89 -2.23 3.12
C TYR A 96 9.87 -3.37 2.90
N ARG A 97 9.39 -4.54 2.47
CA ARG A 97 10.24 -5.68 2.10
C ARG A 97 11.23 -5.28 1.00
N ARG A 98 10.75 -4.68 -0.09
CA ARG A 98 11.59 -4.19 -1.20
C ARG A 98 12.56 -3.09 -0.76
N CYS A 99 12.17 -2.20 0.16
CA CYS A 99 13.08 -1.22 0.79
C CYS A 99 14.20 -1.93 1.53
N SER A 100 13.86 -2.89 2.40
CA SER A 100 14.81 -3.58 3.26
C SER A 100 15.76 -4.49 2.49
N GLU A 101 15.28 -5.17 1.45
CA GLU A 101 16.10 -6.01 0.56
C GLU A 101 17.13 -5.16 -0.20
N ARG A 102 16.77 -3.92 -0.57
CA ARG A 102 17.61 -3.00 -1.34
C ARG A 102 18.55 -2.17 -0.48
N PHE A 103 18.04 -1.63 0.61
CA PHE A 103 18.73 -0.76 1.55
C PHE A 103 18.72 -1.48 2.89
N GLN A 104 19.81 -2.16 3.22
CA GLN A 104 20.02 -2.94 4.46
C GLN A 104 19.85 -2.10 5.75
N VAL A 105 19.49 -0.82 5.63
CA VAL A 105 19.33 0.20 6.69
C VAL A 105 17.87 0.46 7.04
N CYS A 106 16.88 0.02 6.23
CA CYS A 106 15.45 0.33 6.50
C CYS A 106 14.90 -0.33 7.78
N SER A 107 15.60 -1.33 8.36
CA SER A 107 15.12 -2.05 9.56
C SER A 107 15.06 -1.16 10.81
N GLU A 108 16.03 -0.26 11.00
CA GLU A 108 16.09 0.62 12.18
C GLU A 108 15.08 1.77 12.11
N LEU A 109 14.83 2.30 10.92
CA LEU A 109 13.78 3.30 10.68
C LEU A 109 12.37 2.75 10.90
N PHE A 110 12.16 1.46 10.62
CA PHE A 110 10.88 0.79 10.83
C PHE A 110 10.48 0.73 12.31
N HIS A 111 11.44 0.47 13.19
CA HIS A 111 11.23 0.48 14.64
C HIS A 111 10.98 1.89 15.20
N LEU A 112 11.58 2.93 14.61
CA LEU A 112 11.47 4.29 15.11
C LEU A 112 10.16 4.99 14.68
N LEU A 113 9.63 4.67 13.49
CA LEU A 113 8.47 5.34 12.92
C LEU A 113 7.13 4.64 13.19
N ASP A 114 7.13 3.36 13.58
CA ASP A 114 5.89 2.60 13.71
C ASP A 114 5.71 1.84 15.03
N GLY A 115 5.41 2.59 16.09
CA GLY A 115 4.85 2.06 17.34
C GLY A 115 3.41 1.50 17.22
N SER A 116 2.84 1.38 16.01
CA SER A 116 1.40 1.06 15.82
C SER A 116 1.11 -0.21 15.00
N LEU A 117 2.08 -0.75 14.25
CA LEU A 117 1.96 -1.95 13.41
C LEU A 117 2.58 -3.21 14.04
N SER A 118 3.17 -3.10 15.24
CA SER A 118 3.93 -4.18 15.90
C SER A 118 3.15 -5.49 16.11
N ARG A 119 1.80 -5.49 16.03
CA ARG A 119 0.99 -6.72 16.16
C ARG A 119 0.62 -7.42 14.85
N ASP A 120 0.59 -6.71 13.72
CA ASP A 120 0.14 -7.32 12.44
C ASP A 120 1.31 -7.84 11.59
N PHE A 121 2.52 -7.32 11.79
CA PHE A 121 3.66 -7.57 10.89
C PHE A 121 4.49 -8.81 11.24
N LEU A 122 4.53 -9.22 12.52
CA LEU A 122 5.30 -10.39 12.97
C LEU A 122 4.82 -11.72 12.37
N GLY A 123 3.58 -11.77 11.87
CA GLY A 123 3.01 -12.97 11.22
C GLY A 123 3.35 -13.13 9.73
N TYR A 124 3.80 -12.07 9.05
CA TYR A 124 4.04 -12.12 7.59
C TYR A 124 5.50 -12.42 7.23
N CYS A 125 6.48 -12.05 8.08
CA CYS A 125 7.88 -12.42 7.85
C CYS A 125 8.18 -13.91 8.13
N THR A 126 7.31 -14.63 8.85
CA THR A 126 7.53 -16.03 9.24
C THR A 126 6.87 -17.05 8.31
N SER A 127 6.08 -16.63 7.31
CA SER A 127 5.34 -17.54 6.42
C SER A 127 5.97 -17.72 5.03
N ILE A 128 7.19 -17.23 4.81
CA ILE A 128 7.95 -17.50 3.57
C ILE A 128 9.20 -18.29 3.98
N HIS A 129 9.02 -19.57 4.28
CA HIS A 129 10.10 -20.55 4.34
C HIS A 129 9.60 -21.94 3.99
#